data_AF-A0A1F3XZ31-F1
#
_entry.id   AF-A0A1F3XZ31-F1
#
_cell.length_a   1.000
_cell.length_b   1.000
_cell.length_c   1.000
_cell.angle_alpha   90.00
_cell.angle_beta   90.00
_cell.angle_gamma   90.00
#
_symmetry.space_group_name_H-M   'P 1'
#
loop_
_entity.id
_entity.type
_entity.pdbx_description
1 polymer ?
#
loop_
_entity_poly.entity_id
_entity_poly.type
_entity_poly.pdbx_seq_one_letter_code
_entity_poly.pdbx_strand_id
1 'polypeptide(L)'
;MSDKKRPSDKSGNQEQPTFTVDVAAVEVATMPSITKLLNRKRLETTTTSLPAPEQSALKLELPPAEGSPGTQTQTQTHTSADCTATGQTATEQTVPQDQTAPIGQEHSPPPPLFRDEQPSGSRPIARHAKRRAPVQKLIIWQPNELKQGPDPLGKGLSILLDRGAMNALFLSIAPSGTGSTVPHFKASAAVLPQKKKEIWTGMKWDPTVAVEMWNQFIKVGYIEYAPPGTTTDMKSNRNIARAAFGITQDEWLLLVRIGPSHVCRGILAVVSKKSLIPVLSLALPHLTASVQMS
;
A
#
# COMPACT_ATOMS: atom_id res chain seq x y z
N MET A 1 66.99 -10.78 18.26
CA MET A 1 67.20 -9.78 17.19
C MET A 1 66.75 -10.40 15.87
N SER A 2 65.52 -10.12 15.45
CA SER A 2 65.01 -10.51 14.14
C SER A 2 63.90 -9.52 13.78
N ASP A 3 64.28 -8.43 13.13
CA ASP A 3 63.39 -7.39 12.63
C ASP A 3 62.64 -7.89 11.40
N LYS A 4 61.32 -8.08 11.56
CA LYS A 4 60.42 -8.46 10.49
C LYS A 4 59.75 -7.20 9.92
N LYS A 5 60.37 -6.65 8.87
CA LYS A 5 59.89 -5.53 8.05
C LYS A 5 58.48 -5.83 7.51
N ARG A 6 57.49 -5.00 7.85
CA ARG A 6 56.16 -4.96 7.21
C ARG A 6 56.24 -4.11 5.92
N PRO A 7 55.60 -4.54 4.81
CA PRO A 7 55.44 -3.70 3.64
C PRO A 7 54.34 -2.66 3.86
N SER A 8 54.63 -1.45 3.39
CA SER A 8 53.74 -0.29 3.37
C SER A 8 52.77 -0.38 2.17
N ASP A 9 51.47 -0.48 2.45
CA ASP A 9 50.43 -0.36 1.43
C ASP A 9 50.30 1.10 0.96
N LYS A 10 50.41 1.29 -0.36
CA LYS A 10 50.17 2.55 -1.05
C LYS A 10 48.65 2.77 -1.16
N SER A 11 48.13 3.74 -0.43
CA SER A 11 46.77 4.25 -0.62
C SER A 11 46.67 4.97 -1.97
N GLY A 12 46.06 4.30 -2.95
CA GLY A 12 45.62 4.91 -4.20
C GLY A 12 44.38 5.77 -3.94
N ASN A 13 44.52 7.07 -4.19
CA ASN A 13 43.45 8.05 -4.11
C ASN A 13 42.54 7.85 -5.34
N GLN A 14 41.42 7.12 -5.19
CA GLN A 14 40.39 7.00 -6.22
C GLN A 14 39.39 8.15 -6.04
N GLU A 15 39.54 9.19 -6.85
CA GLU A 15 38.59 10.29 -6.97
C GLU A 15 37.21 9.73 -7.37
N GLN A 16 36.20 9.98 -6.52
CA GLN A 16 34.81 9.68 -6.87
C GLN A 16 34.30 10.75 -7.85
N PRO A 17 33.57 10.37 -8.91
CA PRO A 17 32.95 11.35 -9.80
C PRO A 17 31.84 12.09 -9.07
N THR A 18 31.99 13.42 -8.98
CA THR A 18 30.95 14.35 -8.51
C THR A 18 29.84 14.41 -9.56
N PHE A 19 28.62 14.00 -9.19
CA PHE A 19 27.45 14.06 -10.05
C PHE A 19 26.72 15.39 -9.79
N THR A 20 27.03 16.42 -10.57
CA THR A 20 26.26 17.67 -10.62
C THR A 20 25.09 17.48 -11.59
N VAL A 21 23.85 17.53 -11.08
CA VAL A 21 22.65 17.55 -11.91
C VAL A 21 22.27 19.01 -12.16
N ASP A 22 22.51 19.49 -13.38
CA ASP A 22 21.99 20.76 -13.87
C ASP A 22 20.47 20.67 -14.06
N VAL A 23 19.71 21.44 -13.28
CA VAL A 23 18.23 21.52 -13.33
C VAL A 23 17.80 22.71 -14.20
N ALA A 24 18.40 22.87 -15.37
CA ALA A 24 18.13 24.03 -16.23
C ALA A 24 18.26 23.72 -17.73
N ALA A 25 17.64 22.64 -18.22
CA ALA A 25 17.23 22.51 -19.62
C ALA A 25 16.57 21.14 -19.87
N VAL A 26 15.24 21.04 -19.84
CA VAL A 26 14.49 20.26 -20.85
C VAL A 26 13.13 20.91 -21.03
N GLU A 27 12.95 21.44 -22.24
CA GLU A 27 11.75 22.04 -22.77
C GLU A 27 10.61 21.05 -22.95
N VAL A 28 9.41 21.63 -22.96
CA VAL A 28 8.09 21.03 -23.16
C VAL A 28 8.03 20.31 -24.52
N ALA A 29 8.04 18.97 -24.49
CA ALA A 29 7.70 18.14 -25.66
C ALA A 29 6.42 17.34 -25.38
N THR A 30 5.33 17.89 -25.91
CA THR A 30 4.09 17.27 -26.41
C THR A 30 3.78 15.83 -25.98
N MET A 31 2.80 15.66 -25.09
CA MET A 31 2.23 14.36 -24.71
C MET A 31 1.42 13.71 -25.85
N PRO A 32 1.57 12.38 -26.10
CA PRO A 32 0.60 11.62 -26.86
C PRO A 32 -0.60 11.21 -25.98
N SER A 33 -1.80 11.49 -26.50
CA SER A 33 -3.10 11.27 -25.86
C SER A 33 -3.46 9.79 -25.66
N ILE A 34 -3.73 9.39 -24.41
CA ILE A 34 -4.20 8.06 -24.00
C ILE A 34 -5.73 8.00 -24.15
N THR A 35 -6.24 8.00 -25.38
CA THR A 35 -7.69 7.84 -25.63
C THR A 35 -8.03 6.72 -26.62
N LYS A 36 -7.21 5.67 -26.74
CA LYS A 36 -7.52 4.51 -27.61
C LYS A 36 -7.07 3.15 -27.06
N LEU A 37 -7.38 2.82 -25.81
CA LEU A 37 -7.11 1.46 -25.28
C LEU A 37 -8.15 0.91 -24.29
N LEU A 38 -9.38 1.44 -24.29
CA LEU A 38 -10.50 0.89 -23.53
C LEU A 38 -11.65 0.52 -24.47
N ASN A 39 -11.41 -0.43 -25.36
CA ASN A 39 -12.45 -1.14 -26.09
C ASN A 39 -11.96 -2.55 -26.40
N ARG A 40 -12.15 -3.49 -25.46
CA ARG A 40 -12.41 -4.93 -25.69
C ARG A 40 -12.33 -5.72 -24.39
N LYS A 41 -13.52 -5.95 -23.79
CA LYS A 41 -14.00 -7.16 -23.10
C LYS A 41 -14.96 -6.78 -21.97
N ARG A 42 -16.23 -6.58 -22.33
CA ARG A 42 -17.34 -6.81 -21.41
C ARG A 42 -17.37 -8.31 -21.12
N LEU A 43 -17.23 -8.69 -19.85
CA LEU A 43 -17.60 -10.01 -19.37
C LEU A 43 -19.07 -9.94 -18.97
N GLU A 44 -19.88 -10.82 -19.56
CA GLU A 44 -21.29 -10.98 -19.25
C GLU A 44 -21.47 -11.63 -17.87
N THR A 45 -22.36 -11.04 -17.09
CA THR A 45 -22.81 -11.47 -15.77
C THR A 45 -23.79 -12.64 -15.93
N THR A 46 -23.41 -13.84 -15.48
CA THR A 46 -24.36 -14.94 -15.31
C THR A 46 -25.07 -14.79 -13.97
N THR A 47 -26.31 -14.35 -14.04
CA THR A 47 -27.33 -14.39 -13.01
C THR A 47 -27.65 -15.86 -12.68
N THR A 48 -27.51 -16.28 -11.44
CA THR A 48 -28.11 -17.54 -10.94
C THR A 48 -28.81 -17.23 -9.62
N SER A 49 -30.11 -17.45 -9.65
CA SER A 49 -31.09 -17.17 -8.63
C SER A 49 -31.08 -18.19 -7.48
N LEU A 50 -31.38 -17.65 -6.29
CA LEU A 50 -31.77 -18.22 -5.00
C LEU A 50 -32.61 -19.53 -5.05
N PRO A 51 -32.60 -20.33 -3.96
CA PRO A 51 -33.53 -20.09 -2.85
C PRO A 51 -32.92 -20.20 -1.43
N ALA A 52 -33.38 -19.30 -0.56
CA ALA A 52 -33.55 -19.48 0.89
C ALA A 52 -35.08 -19.57 1.14
N PRO A 53 -35.63 -20.14 2.23
CA PRO A 53 -35.21 -19.90 3.63
C PRO A 53 -35.39 -21.08 4.61
N GLU A 54 -34.67 -21.08 5.74
CA GLU A 54 -35.22 -21.61 6.99
C GLU A 54 -34.78 -20.76 8.18
N GLN A 55 -35.79 -20.26 8.88
CA GLN A 55 -35.73 -19.48 10.10
C GLN A 55 -35.61 -20.46 11.27
N SER A 56 -34.72 -20.18 12.23
CA SER A 56 -34.82 -20.76 13.57
C SER A 56 -34.58 -19.65 14.59
N ALA A 57 -35.68 -19.26 15.22
CA ALA A 57 -35.75 -18.33 16.32
C ALA A 57 -35.19 -18.97 17.60
N LEU A 58 -34.22 -18.32 18.24
CA LEU A 58 -33.83 -18.61 19.62
C LEU A 58 -34.06 -17.36 20.48
N LYS A 59 -35.29 -17.36 21.01
CA LYS A 59 -35.73 -17.02 22.37
C LYS A 59 -34.71 -16.38 23.34
N LEU A 60 -35.03 -15.13 23.67
CA LEU A 60 -35.01 -14.45 24.98
C LEU A 60 -34.48 -15.23 26.21
N GLU A 61 -33.52 -14.63 26.93
CA GLU A 61 -33.54 -14.60 28.41
C GLU A 61 -32.76 -13.37 28.94
N LEU A 62 -33.47 -12.49 29.66
CA LEU A 62 -32.92 -11.42 30.51
C LEU A 62 -32.89 -11.91 31.96
N PRO A 63 -31.83 -11.62 32.74
CA PRO A 63 -31.93 -11.56 34.19
C PRO A 63 -32.10 -10.12 34.72
N PRO A 64 -32.69 -9.98 35.92
CA PRO A 64 -33.26 -8.72 36.41
C PRO A 64 -32.25 -7.81 37.13
N ALA A 65 -32.68 -6.56 37.27
CA ALA A 65 -32.06 -5.49 38.01
C ALA A 65 -32.32 -5.58 39.53
N GLU A 66 -31.26 -5.45 40.32
CA GLU A 66 -31.19 -4.98 41.71
C GLU A 66 -29.76 -4.43 41.89
N GLY A 67 -29.39 -3.33 42.52
CA GLY A 67 -30.07 -2.24 43.23
C GLY A 67 -28.98 -1.39 43.93
N SER A 68 -28.93 -0.09 43.61
CA SER A 68 -28.56 1.04 44.52
C SER A 68 -27.09 1.18 45.02
N PRO A 69 -26.73 2.22 45.81
CA PRO A 69 -26.39 3.59 45.34
C PRO A 69 -25.08 4.17 45.93
N GLY A 70 -24.59 5.28 45.37
CA GLY A 70 -23.58 6.18 45.98
C GLY A 70 -22.89 7.05 44.93
N THR A 71 -23.29 8.30 44.70
CA THR A 71 -22.75 9.53 45.38
C THR A 71 -21.22 9.52 45.36
N GLN A 72 -20.52 10.35 44.58
CA GLN A 72 -20.31 11.76 44.89
C GLN A 72 -20.00 12.62 43.64
N THR A 73 -20.63 13.79 43.68
CA THR A 73 -20.42 15.03 42.95
C THR A 73 -18.98 15.56 43.08
N GLN A 74 -18.33 15.93 41.97
CA GLN A 74 -17.42 17.08 41.97
C GLN A 74 -17.62 17.92 40.70
N THR A 75 -18.16 19.10 40.97
CA THR A 75 -18.33 20.26 40.10
C THR A 75 -16.97 20.94 39.91
N GLN A 76 -16.52 21.14 38.66
CA GLN A 76 -15.59 22.23 38.35
C GLN A 76 -16.08 23.01 37.14
N THR A 77 -16.55 24.21 37.48
CA THR A 77 -17.01 25.29 36.63
C THR A 77 -15.78 26.07 36.16
N HIS A 78 -15.52 26.13 34.85
CA HIS A 78 -14.64 27.14 34.28
C HIS A 78 -15.29 27.75 33.03
N THR A 79 -15.96 28.86 33.31
CA THR A 79 -16.00 30.14 32.60
C THR A 79 -15.84 30.16 31.08
N SER A 80 -16.94 30.53 30.46
CA SER A 80 -17.13 31.01 29.10
C SER A 80 -16.28 32.24 28.78
N ALA A 81 -15.80 32.33 27.54
CA ALA A 81 -15.54 33.59 26.86
C ALA A 81 -16.24 33.56 25.50
N ASP A 82 -17.20 34.47 25.37
CA ASP A 82 -17.87 34.88 24.15
C ASP A 82 -16.88 35.33 23.06
N CYS A 83 -17.21 35.03 21.81
CA CYS A 83 -16.96 35.96 20.70
C CYS A 83 -17.96 35.70 19.57
N THR A 84 -18.98 36.55 19.55
CA THR A 84 -19.99 36.70 18.51
C THR A 84 -19.43 37.46 17.30
N ALA A 85 -19.66 36.95 16.09
CA ALA A 85 -19.82 37.72 14.84
C ALA A 85 -20.25 36.73 13.74
N THR A 86 -21.54 36.57 13.46
CA THR A 86 -22.37 37.39 12.55
C THR A 86 -21.88 37.39 11.11
N GLY A 87 -22.63 36.70 10.24
CA GLY A 87 -23.02 37.29 8.96
C GLY A 87 -22.73 36.48 7.70
N GLN A 88 -23.81 36.28 6.94
CA GLN A 88 -23.89 36.36 5.48
C GLN A 88 -23.54 35.08 4.68
N THR A 89 -24.20 34.70 3.60
CA THR A 89 -25.51 35.01 2.99
C THR A 89 -25.73 33.88 1.98
N ALA A 90 -26.98 33.44 1.84
CA ALA A 90 -27.41 32.48 0.82
C ALA A 90 -27.15 33.00 -0.60
N THR A 91 -26.76 32.09 -1.51
CA THR A 91 -27.10 32.23 -2.93
C THR A 91 -27.42 30.85 -3.48
N GLU A 92 -28.72 30.59 -3.45
CA GLU A 92 -29.46 29.63 -4.25
C GLU A 92 -29.37 30.10 -5.71
N GLN A 93 -28.86 29.26 -6.61
CA GLN A 93 -28.90 29.55 -8.04
C GLN A 93 -29.53 28.37 -8.78
N THR A 94 -30.64 28.72 -9.42
CA THR A 94 -31.67 27.88 -10.00
C THR A 94 -31.66 28.08 -11.53
N VAL A 95 -31.63 26.96 -12.29
CA VAL A 95 -32.20 26.77 -13.66
C VAL A 95 -31.42 27.43 -14.82
N PRO A 96 -31.25 26.79 -16.02
CA PRO A 96 -32.34 26.21 -16.80
C PRO A 96 -32.21 24.81 -17.40
N GLN A 97 -33.42 24.24 -17.50
CA GLN A 97 -33.87 23.06 -18.20
C GLN A 97 -34.37 23.51 -19.59
N ASP A 98 -33.85 22.92 -20.66
CA ASP A 98 -34.42 22.94 -22.02
C ASP A 98 -34.27 21.50 -22.57
N GLN A 99 -35.35 20.79 -22.91
CA GLN A 99 -36.06 20.79 -24.21
C GLN A 99 -35.15 20.41 -25.40
N THR A 100 -35.48 19.60 -26.40
CA THR A 100 -36.59 18.70 -26.78
C THR A 100 -36.12 18.00 -28.09
N ALA A 101 -36.25 16.66 -28.18
CA ALA A 101 -36.42 15.81 -29.40
C ALA A 101 -35.32 15.80 -30.50
N PRO A 102 -35.35 14.91 -31.54
CA PRO A 102 -36.25 13.79 -31.82
C PRO A 102 -35.58 12.44 -32.12
N ILE A 103 -36.49 11.45 -32.20
CA ILE A 103 -36.40 10.08 -32.69
C ILE A 103 -35.64 9.95 -34.03
N GLY A 104 -34.70 9.02 -34.08
CA GLY A 104 -34.12 8.46 -35.32
C GLY A 104 -34.16 6.94 -35.26
N GLN A 105 -35.09 6.33 -36.01
CA GLN A 105 -35.08 4.91 -36.32
C GLN A 105 -33.89 4.60 -37.23
N GLU A 106 -32.96 3.75 -36.79
CA GLU A 106 -32.05 3.06 -37.70
C GLU A 106 -32.27 1.55 -37.63
N HIS A 107 -32.64 1.02 -38.79
CA HIS A 107 -32.78 -0.38 -39.10
C HIS A 107 -31.44 -1.10 -38.90
N SER A 108 -31.40 -2.05 -37.97
CA SER A 108 -30.30 -3.01 -37.87
C SER A 108 -30.51 -4.16 -38.87
N PRO A 109 -29.53 -4.50 -39.71
CA PRO A 109 -29.55 -5.69 -40.57
C PRO A 109 -29.32 -6.98 -39.76
N PRO A 110 -29.76 -8.15 -40.26
CA PRO A 110 -29.56 -9.42 -39.58
C PRO A 110 -28.07 -9.84 -39.55
N PRO A 111 -27.64 -10.57 -38.50
CA PRO A 111 -26.27 -11.04 -38.37
C PRO A 111 -25.96 -12.17 -39.38
N PRO A 112 -24.72 -12.24 -39.90
CA PRO A 112 -24.27 -13.35 -40.75
C PRO A 112 -24.07 -14.64 -39.93
N LEU A 113 -24.53 -15.75 -40.49
CA LEU A 113 -24.21 -17.12 -40.07
C LEU A 113 -22.70 -17.36 -40.25
N PHE A 114 -21.94 -17.28 -39.17
CA PHE A 114 -20.53 -17.71 -39.18
C PHE A 114 -20.43 -19.21 -38.92
N ARG A 115 -19.75 -19.83 -39.89
CA ARG A 115 -19.42 -21.23 -40.09
C ARG A 115 -18.46 -21.72 -39.01
N ASP A 116 -18.77 -22.87 -38.42
CA ASP A 116 -17.85 -23.63 -37.56
C ASP A 116 -16.65 -24.13 -38.38
N GLU A 117 -15.49 -23.48 -38.25
CA GLU A 117 -14.20 -24.06 -38.63
C GLU A 117 -13.40 -24.37 -37.37
N GLN A 118 -13.42 -25.65 -37.04
CA GLN A 118 -12.69 -26.32 -35.97
C GLN A 118 -11.20 -26.43 -36.34
N PRO A 119 -10.26 -25.74 -35.65
CA PRO A 119 -8.85 -25.96 -35.87
C PRO A 119 -8.39 -27.21 -35.13
N SER A 120 -7.85 -28.15 -35.91
CA SER A 120 -7.23 -29.40 -35.47
C SER A 120 -6.05 -29.16 -34.52
N GLY A 121 -6.07 -29.89 -33.41
CA GLY A 121 -5.10 -29.77 -32.34
C GLY A 121 -3.72 -30.29 -32.72
N SER A 122 -2.72 -29.41 -32.65
CA SER A 122 -1.32 -29.80 -32.47
C SER A 122 -0.98 -29.71 -30.98
N ARG A 123 -0.55 -30.83 -30.40
CA ARG A 123 -0.14 -30.92 -28.99
C ARG A 123 1.25 -30.30 -28.81
N PRO A 124 1.43 -29.21 -28.06
CA PRO A 124 2.75 -28.67 -27.78
C PRO A 124 3.49 -29.56 -26.76
N ILE A 125 4.66 -30.05 -27.15
CA ILE A 125 5.58 -30.80 -26.30
C ILE A 125 6.16 -29.86 -25.24
N ALA A 126 5.80 -30.09 -23.98
CA ALA A 126 6.27 -29.31 -22.84
C ALA A 126 7.75 -29.59 -22.54
N ARG A 127 8.64 -28.69 -22.97
CA ARG A 127 10.03 -28.63 -22.48
C ARG A 127 10.04 -28.02 -21.08
N HIS A 128 9.94 -28.88 -20.07
CA HIS A 128 10.12 -28.49 -18.66
C HIS A 128 11.61 -28.29 -18.34
N ALA A 129 12.08 -27.04 -18.46
CA ALA A 129 13.32 -26.60 -17.84
C ALA A 129 13.04 -25.35 -16.98
N LYS A 130 12.26 -25.50 -15.91
CA LYS A 130 12.14 -24.46 -14.88
C LYS A 130 13.38 -24.53 -13.98
N ARG A 131 14.49 -23.93 -14.39
CA ARG A 131 15.50 -23.42 -13.46
C ARG A 131 14.83 -22.31 -12.65
N ARG A 132 14.18 -22.68 -11.54
CA ARG A 132 13.67 -21.68 -10.58
C ARG A 132 14.91 -21.05 -9.94
N ALA A 133 15.09 -19.75 -10.15
CA ALA A 133 16.12 -18.99 -9.45
C ALA A 133 15.99 -19.23 -7.93
N PRO A 134 17.09 -19.26 -7.17
CA PRO A 134 17.04 -19.46 -5.73
C PRO A 134 16.14 -18.39 -5.10
N VAL A 135 15.08 -18.85 -4.44
CA VAL A 135 14.16 -17.97 -3.72
C VAL A 135 14.92 -17.42 -2.52
N GLN A 136 15.13 -16.10 -2.50
CA GLN A 136 15.81 -15.44 -1.40
C GLN A 136 15.01 -15.67 -0.12
N LYS A 137 15.67 -16.25 0.90
CA LYS A 137 15.05 -16.53 2.19
C LYS A 137 14.74 -15.21 2.90
N LEU A 138 13.51 -15.08 3.37
CA LEU A 138 13.07 -13.93 4.16
C LEU A 138 13.71 -13.98 5.56
N ILE A 139 14.35 -12.88 5.98
CA ILE A 139 14.89 -12.73 7.33
C ILE A 139 13.71 -12.52 8.30
N ILE A 140 13.66 -13.30 9.37
CA ILE A 140 12.59 -13.17 10.37
C ILE A 140 13.17 -12.42 11.56
N TRP A 141 12.63 -11.23 11.81
CA TRP A 141 13.02 -10.41 12.95
C TRP A 141 12.26 -10.85 14.21
N GLN A 142 13.00 -11.02 15.30
CA GLN A 142 12.42 -11.24 16.61
C GLN A 142 12.13 -9.88 17.28
N PRO A 143 10.92 -9.64 17.80
CA PRO A 143 10.58 -8.37 18.44
C PRO A 143 11.55 -7.94 19.56
N ASN A 144 12.11 -8.91 20.30
CA ASN A 144 13.05 -8.64 21.38
C ASN A 144 14.41 -8.14 20.87
N GLU A 145 14.90 -8.69 19.75
CA GLU A 145 16.16 -8.27 19.13
C GLU A 145 16.05 -6.87 18.54
N LEU A 146 14.89 -6.52 17.98
CA LEU A 146 14.63 -5.18 17.42
C LEU A 146 14.72 -4.07 18.48
N LYS A 147 14.30 -4.36 19.72
CA LYS A 147 14.35 -3.40 20.84
C LYS A 147 15.77 -3.15 21.35
N GLN A 148 16.58 -4.21 21.40
CA GLN A 148 17.93 -4.16 21.97
C GLN A 148 19.00 -3.76 20.93
N GLY A 149 18.69 -3.92 19.64
CA GLY A 149 19.63 -3.65 18.56
C GLY A 149 20.03 -2.17 18.42
N PRO A 150 21.23 -1.89 17.89
CA PRO A 150 21.65 -0.53 17.59
C PRO A 150 20.94 0.06 16.37
N ASP A 151 20.34 -0.79 15.52
CA ASP A 151 19.73 -0.41 14.26
C ASP A 151 18.53 0.54 14.46
N PRO A 152 18.56 1.77 13.89
CA PRO A 152 17.45 2.70 13.99
C PRO A 152 16.16 2.16 13.34
N LEU A 153 16.25 1.34 12.28
CA LEU A 153 15.05 0.70 11.70
C LEU A 153 14.37 -0.21 12.73
N GLY A 154 15.16 -1.02 13.44
CA GLY A 154 14.67 -1.89 14.50
C GLY A 154 14.01 -1.12 15.64
N LYS A 155 14.63 -0.03 16.09
CA LYS A 155 14.06 0.86 17.13
C LYS A 155 12.72 1.45 16.70
N GLY A 156 12.65 2.04 15.50
CA GLY A 156 11.41 2.61 14.98
C GLY A 156 10.30 1.57 14.83
N LEU A 157 10.63 0.38 14.32
CA LEU A 157 9.69 -0.72 14.21
C LEU A 157 9.21 -1.21 15.59
N SER A 158 10.10 -1.28 16.58
CA SER A 158 9.72 -1.70 17.93
C SER A 158 8.69 -0.77 18.59
N ILE A 159 8.79 0.54 18.35
CA ILE A 159 7.79 1.53 18.81
C ILE A 159 6.42 1.24 18.20
N LEU A 160 6.37 0.91 16.91
CA LEU A 160 5.10 0.57 16.24
C LEU A 160 4.51 -0.75 16.76
N LEU A 161 5.36 -1.76 16.99
CA LEU A 161 4.94 -3.06 17.56
C LEU A 161 4.35 -2.89 18.96
N ASP A 162 5.00 -2.10 19.82
CA ASP A 162 4.52 -1.80 21.17
C ASP A 162 3.20 -1.01 21.21
N ARG A 163 2.79 -0.49 20.05
CA ARG A 163 1.60 0.35 19.88
C ARG A 163 0.52 -0.32 19.02
N GLY A 164 0.64 -1.62 18.79
CA GLY A 164 -0.41 -2.43 18.17
C GLY A 164 -0.17 -2.80 16.70
N ALA A 165 1.03 -2.57 16.17
CA ALA A 165 1.44 -3.26 14.95
C ALA A 165 1.55 -4.77 15.24
N MET A 166 0.89 -5.57 14.43
CA MET A 166 0.91 -7.03 14.55
C MET A 166 2.06 -7.63 13.76
N ASN A 167 2.23 -7.14 12.52
CA ASN A 167 3.14 -7.72 11.55
C ASN A 167 3.84 -6.60 10.78
N ALA A 168 5.05 -6.84 10.32
CA ALA A 168 5.76 -5.89 9.47
C ALA A 168 6.57 -6.62 8.39
N LEU A 169 6.64 -6.03 7.20
CA LEU A 169 7.43 -6.51 6.08
C LEU A 169 8.33 -5.37 5.59
N PHE A 170 9.63 -5.61 5.56
CA PHE A 170 10.59 -4.72 4.95
C PHE A 170 10.89 -5.16 3.53
N LEU A 171 10.58 -4.27 2.59
CA LEU A 171 10.88 -4.40 1.19
C LEU A 171 12.10 -3.51 0.86
N SER A 172 13.24 -4.12 0.55
CA SER A 172 14.43 -3.38 0.12
C SER A 172 14.30 -2.97 -1.35
N ILE A 173 14.92 -1.86 -1.73
CA ILE A 173 15.06 -1.53 -3.16
C ILE A 173 15.86 -2.63 -3.85
N ALA A 174 15.35 -3.09 -4.98
CA ALA A 174 16.03 -3.96 -5.91
C ALA A 174 16.48 -3.13 -7.12
N PRO A 175 17.61 -3.48 -7.77
CA PRO A 175 18.00 -2.85 -9.02
C PRO A 175 16.86 -2.91 -10.05
N SER A 176 16.45 -1.75 -10.55
CA SER A 176 15.47 -1.68 -11.62
C SER A 176 16.06 -2.27 -12.91
N GLY A 177 15.21 -2.88 -13.73
CA GLY A 177 15.63 -3.33 -15.07
C GLY A 177 16.14 -2.14 -15.90
N THR A 178 16.99 -2.42 -16.88
CA THR A 178 17.50 -1.41 -17.82
C THR A 178 16.33 -0.61 -18.41
N GLY A 179 16.29 0.70 -18.13
CA GLY A 179 15.30 1.64 -18.67
C GLY A 179 14.14 2.04 -17.74
N SER A 180 14.00 1.43 -16.55
CA SER A 180 13.00 1.88 -15.56
C SER A 180 13.60 2.85 -14.54
N THR A 181 12.99 4.03 -14.40
CA THR A 181 13.33 5.03 -13.38
C THR A 181 12.61 4.77 -12.05
N VAL A 182 11.61 3.90 -12.04
CA VAL A 182 10.82 3.58 -10.84
C VAL A 182 11.52 2.44 -10.09
N PRO A 183 11.78 2.58 -8.78
CA PRO A 183 12.41 1.53 -8.00
C PRO A 183 11.47 0.34 -7.86
N HIS A 184 12.01 -0.86 -8.06
CA HIS A 184 11.33 -2.10 -7.70
C HIS A 184 11.71 -2.48 -6.27
N PHE A 185 10.79 -3.11 -5.55
CA PHE A 185 11.04 -3.53 -4.18
C PHE A 185 10.92 -5.04 -4.03
N LYS A 186 11.77 -5.62 -3.19
CA LYS A 186 11.76 -7.05 -2.89
C LYS A 186 11.73 -7.30 -1.39
N ALA A 187 10.90 -8.24 -0.96
CA ALA A 187 10.85 -8.68 0.43
C ALA A 187 12.21 -9.20 0.89
N SER A 188 12.69 -8.66 2.01
CA SER A 188 14.01 -8.95 2.57
C SER A 188 13.93 -9.40 4.03
N ALA A 189 13.11 -8.74 4.85
CA ALA A 189 12.93 -9.09 6.25
C ALA A 189 11.50 -8.84 6.72
N ALA A 190 11.08 -9.51 7.79
CA ALA A 190 9.73 -9.36 8.33
C ALA A 190 9.59 -9.74 9.80
N VAL A 191 8.62 -9.13 10.48
CA VAL A 191 8.02 -9.59 11.73
C VAL A 191 6.70 -10.25 11.36
N LEU A 192 6.60 -11.56 11.49
CA LEU A 192 5.58 -12.37 10.84
C LEU A 192 4.75 -13.21 11.82
N PRO A 193 3.42 -13.32 11.60
CA PRO A 193 2.66 -14.48 12.00
C PRO A 193 2.87 -15.57 10.93
N GLN A 194 2.86 -16.84 11.34
CA GLN A 194 3.20 -17.97 10.45
C GLN A 194 2.41 -17.96 9.12
N LYS A 195 1.17 -17.49 9.12
CA LYS A 195 0.25 -17.48 7.97
C LYS A 195 0.67 -16.55 6.81
N LYS A 196 1.37 -15.45 7.06
CA LYS A 196 1.74 -14.47 6.01
C LYS A 196 3.10 -14.74 5.37
N LYS A 197 3.84 -15.71 5.91
CA LYS A 197 5.19 -16.06 5.45
C LYS A 197 5.21 -16.48 3.98
N GLU A 198 4.25 -17.28 3.54
CA GLU A 198 4.19 -17.80 2.17
C GLU A 198 3.97 -16.69 1.14
N ILE A 199 3.04 -15.77 1.45
CA ILE A 199 2.70 -14.64 0.58
C ILE A 199 3.87 -13.67 0.48
N TRP A 200 4.56 -13.41 1.60
CA TRP A 200 5.64 -12.42 1.65
C TRP A 200 6.98 -12.97 1.17
N THR A 201 7.19 -14.29 1.20
CA THR A 201 8.44 -14.90 0.73
C THR A 201 8.56 -14.73 -0.78
N GLY A 202 9.56 -13.97 -1.22
CA GLY A 202 9.76 -13.68 -2.64
C GLY A 202 8.81 -12.64 -3.21
N MET A 203 8.02 -11.95 -2.37
CA MET A 203 7.17 -10.84 -2.78
C MET A 203 8.01 -9.76 -3.47
N LYS A 204 7.47 -9.24 -4.57
CA LYS A 204 7.99 -8.10 -5.31
C LYS A 204 6.88 -7.06 -5.40
N TRP A 205 7.23 -5.81 -5.20
CA TRP A 205 6.31 -4.70 -5.33
C TRP A 205 6.81 -3.74 -6.41
N ASP A 206 5.93 -3.46 -7.36
CA ASP A 206 6.14 -2.52 -8.45
C ASP A 206 5.20 -1.32 -8.24
N PRO A 207 5.72 -0.13 -7.91
CA PRO A 207 4.90 1.05 -7.68
C PRO A 207 4.11 1.52 -8.90
N THR A 208 4.47 1.09 -10.11
CA THR A 208 3.73 1.45 -11.34
C THR A 208 2.32 0.86 -11.38
N VAL A 209 2.04 -0.16 -10.56
CA VAL A 209 0.69 -0.74 -10.40
C VAL A 209 -0.27 0.23 -9.71
N ALA A 210 0.25 1.20 -8.96
CA ALA A 210 -0.54 2.18 -8.22
C ALA A 210 0.17 3.55 -8.21
N VAL A 211 0.31 4.16 -9.40
CA VAL A 211 1.12 5.36 -9.62
C VAL A 211 0.70 6.54 -8.75
N GLU A 212 -0.60 6.80 -8.60
CA GLU A 212 -1.12 7.93 -7.82
C GLU A 212 -0.73 7.78 -6.34
N MET A 213 -0.84 6.55 -5.84
CA MET A 213 -0.44 6.17 -4.49
C MET A 213 1.07 6.33 -4.29
N TRP A 214 1.87 5.93 -5.28
CA TRP A 214 3.32 6.07 -5.23
C TRP A 214 3.74 7.54 -5.16
N ASN A 215 3.12 8.39 -5.98
CA ASN A 215 3.41 9.83 -5.98
C ASN A 215 3.09 10.48 -4.62
N GLN A 216 1.98 10.10 -4.00
CA GLN A 216 1.65 10.57 -2.65
C GLN A 216 2.65 10.06 -1.61
N PHE A 217 3.02 8.77 -1.69
CA PHE A 217 3.99 8.15 -0.82
C PHE A 217 5.37 8.81 -0.90
N ILE A 218 5.84 9.17 -2.10
CA ILE A 218 7.12 9.87 -2.28
C ILE A 218 7.11 11.25 -1.59
N LYS A 219 6.00 12.00 -1.72
CA LYS A 219 5.85 13.33 -1.13
C LYS A 219 5.79 13.29 0.40
N VAL A 220 4.93 12.43 0.95
CA VAL A 220 4.63 12.40 2.40
C VAL A 220 5.61 11.51 3.17
N GLY A 221 6.14 10.47 2.52
CA GLY A 221 6.99 9.45 3.15
C GLY A 221 6.21 8.32 3.83
N TYR A 222 4.89 8.40 3.91
CA TYR A 222 4.04 7.30 4.39
C TYR A 222 2.62 7.41 3.81
N ILE A 223 1.89 6.30 3.85
CA ILE A 223 0.47 6.22 3.48
C ILE A 223 -0.21 5.09 4.25
N GLU A 224 -1.44 5.31 4.70
CA GLU A 224 -2.22 4.32 5.43
C GLU A 224 -3.51 3.96 4.70
N TYR A 225 -3.82 2.67 4.66
CA TYR A 225 -5.04 2.13 4.11
C TYR A 225 -5.86 1.48 5.21
N ALA A 226 -6.99 2.09 5.53
CA ALA A 226 -8.01 1.52 6.40
C ALA A 226 -8.54 0.17 5.84
N PRO A 227 -9.26 -0.61 6.66
CA PRO A 227 -10.22 -1.63 6.22
C PRO A 227 -11.20 -1.12 5.15
N PRO A 228 -11.50 -1.89 4.08
CA PRO A 228 -12.56 -1.51 3.15
C PRO A 228 -13.90 -1.38 3.89
N GLY A 229 -14.64 -0.29 3.62
CA GLY A 229 -16.01 -0.14 4.08
C GLY A 229 -16.99 -0.85 3.14
N THR A 230 -18.28 -0.82 3.48
CA THR A 230 -19.36 -1.48 2.72
C THR A 230 -19.50 -1.01 1.27
N THR A 231 -19.12 0.23 0.98
CA THR A 231 -19.23 0.86 -0.35
C THR A 231 -17.87 1.01 -1.06
N THR A 232 -16.80 0.44 -0.51
CA THR A 232 -15.46 0.62 -1.09
C THR A 232 -15.32 -0.19 -2.37
N ASP A 233 -14.91 0.47 -3.46
CA ASP A 233 -14.56 -0.22 -4.70
C ASP A 233 -13.38 -1.19 -4.49
N MET A 234 -13.64 -2.49 -4.65
CA MET A 234 -12.66 -3.56 -4.54
C MET A 234 -11.57 -3.50 -5.63
N LYS A 235 -11.82 -2.77 -6.73
CA LYS A 235 -10.84 -2.55 -7.82
C LYS A 235 -10.01 -1.29 -7.63
N SER A 236 -10.25 -0.50 -6.58
CA SER A 236 -9.45 0.69 -6.30
C SER A 236 -7.98 0.35 -6.04
N ASN A 237 -7.07 1.27 -6.40
CA ASN A 237 -5.62 1.12 -6.18
C ASN A 237 -5.27 0.79 -4.72
N ARG A 238 -6.05 1.35 -3.77
CA ARG A 238 -5.99 1.02 -2.34
C ARG A 238 -6.17 -0.48 -2.07
N ASN A 239 -7.22 -1.08 -2.62
CA ASN A 239 -7.54 -2.49 -2.39
C ASN A 239 -6.60 -3.42 -3.15
N ILE A 240 -6.11 -3.00 -4.33
CA ILE A 240 -5.04 -3.71 -5.05
C ILE A 240 -3.78 -3.80 -4.18
N ALA A 241 -3.33 -2.68 -3.59
CA ALA A 241 -2.18 -2.70 -2.69
C ALA A 241 -2.43 -3.60 -1.47
N ARG A 242 -3.57 -3.44 -0.77
CA ARG A 242 -3.92 -4.30 0.38
C ARG A 242 -3.92 -5.79 0.03
N ALA A 243 -4.49 -6.16 -1.12
CA ALA A 243 -4.51 -7.53 -1.60
C ALA A 243 -3.09 -8.06 -1.89
N ALA A 244 -2.22 -7.24 -2.50
CA ALA A 244 -0.83 -7.61 -2.78
C ALA A 244 -0.03 -7.93 -1.51
N PHE A 245 -0.34 -7.29 -0.38
CA PHE A 245 0.28 -7.58 0.92
C PHE A 245 -0.43 -8.69 1.72
N GLY A 246 -1.49 -9.31 1.18
CA GLY A 246 -2.25 -10.35 1.89
C GLY A 246 -2.95 -9.83 3.15
N ILE A 247 -3.50 -8.62 3.08
CA ILE A 247 -4.19 -7.95 4.19
C ILE A 247 -5.66 -8.36 4.23
N THR A 248 -6.16 -8.73 5.41
CA THR A 248 -7.56 -9.14 5.60
C THR A 248 -8.51 -7.94 5.61
N GLN A 249 -9.82 -8.18 5.59
CA GLN A 249 -10.83 -7.12 5.52
C GLN A 249 -10.84 -6.20 6.76
N ASP A 250 -10.35 -6.67 7.91
CA ASP A 250 -10.39 -5.99 9.21
C ASP A 250 -9.05 -5.39 9.65
N GLU A 251 -8.03 -5.46 8.79
CA GLU A 251 -6.68 -4.98 9.09
C GLU A 251 -6.41 -3.61 8.45
N TRP A 252 -5.60 -2.79 9.10
CA TRP A 252 -5.00 -1.58 8.55
C TRP A 252 -3.65 -1.92 7.92
N LEU A 253 -3.30 -1.24 6.82
CA LEU A 253 -1.99 -1.34 6.18
C LEU A 253 -1.33 0.05 6.15
N LEU A 254 -0.22 0.21 6.85
CA LEU A 254 0.61 1.41 6.81
C LEU A 254 1.87 1.11 5.98
N LEU A 255 2.15 1.90 4.96
CA LEU A 255 3.41 1.87 4.23
C LEU A 255 4.25 3.07 4.66
N VAL A 256 5.50 2.85 5.05
CA VAL A 256 6.44 3.91 5.48
C VAL A 256 7.72 3.82 4.65
N ARG A 257 8.20 4.96 4.17
CA ARG A 257 9.51 5.07 3.51
C ARG A 257 10.61 4.93 4.56
N ILE A 258 11.57 4.07 4.27
CA ILE A 258 12.76 3.92 5.12
C ILE A 258 13.92 4.69 4.52
N GLY A 259 14.50 5.58 5.33
CA GLY A 259 15.53 6.54 4.91
C GLY A 259 15.01 7.95 4.64
N PRO A 260 15.94 8.91 4.42
CA PRO A 260 15.61 10.31 4.21
C PRO A 260 14.90 10.54 2.86
N SER A 261 14.36 11.74 2.65
CA SER A 261 13.61 12.09 1.44
C SER A 261 14.39 11.98 0.14
N HIS A 262 15.70 12.21 0.20
CA HIS A 262 16.60 12.14 -0.96
C HIS A 262 17.15 10.72 -1.20
N VAL A 263 17.04 9.79 -0.24
CA VAL A 263 17.48 8.39 -0.37
C VAL A 263 16.44 7.46 0.23
N CYS A 264 15.58 6.92 -0.62
CA CYS A 264 14.74 5.79 -0.26
C CYS A 264 15.62 4.54 -0.19
N ARG A 265 15.60 3.80 0.92
CA ARG A 265 16.28 2.49 1.05
C ARG A 265 15.33 1.32 0.87
N GLY A 266 14.05 1.57 1.13
CA GLY A 266 13.02 0.55 1.11
C GLY A 266 11.69 1.07 1.64
N ILE A 267 10.74 0.15 1.74
CA ILE A 267 9.40 0.38 2.26
C ILE A 267 9.19 -0.58 3.42
N LEU A 268 8.70 -0.05 4.53
CA LEU A 268 8.20 -0.85 5.65
C LEU A 268 6.68 -0.89 5.57
N ALA A 269 6.13 -2.06 5.28
CA ALA A 269 4.70 -2.33 5.33
C ALA A 269 4.34 -2.88 6.71
N VAL A 270 3.48 -2.17 7.45
CA VAL A 270 3.07 -2.49 8.82
C VAL A 270 1.58 -2.78 8.82
N VAL A 271 1.20 -3.86 9.49
CA VAL A 271 -0.19 -4.33 9.60
C VAL A 271 -0.66 -4.22 11.04
N SER A 272 -1.84 -3.66 11.26
CA SER A 272 -2.43 -3.44 12.59
C SER A 272 -3.94 -3.61 12.57
N LYS A 273 -4.58 -3.65 13.75
CA LYS A 273 -6.05 -3.62 13.89
C LYS A 273 -6.63 -2.20 13.95
N LYS A 274 -5.78 -1.20 14.18
CA LYS A 274 -6.14 0.21 14.34
C LYS A 274 -5.16 1.08 13.56
N SER A 275 -5.56 2.31 13.24
CA SER A 275 -4.66 3.28 12.64
C SER A 275 -3.42 3.50 13.51
N LEU A 276 -2.24 3.52 12.88
CA LEU A 276 -0.95 3.77 13.52
C LEU A 276 -0.45 5.21 13.28
N ILE A 277 -1.17 6.02 12.49
CA ILE A 277 -0.80 7.41 12.21
C ILE A 277 -0.56 8.24 13.48
N PRO A 278 -1.37 8.17 14.56
CA PRO A 278 -1.14 8.96 15.77
C PRO A 278 0.19 8.66 16.48
N VAL A 279 0.76 7.48 16.24
CA VAL A 279 2.00 7.00 16.87
C VAL A 279 3.21 7.18 15.95
N LEU A 280 2.96 7.30 14.64
CA LEU A 280 4.00 7.31 13.62
C LEU A 280 5.03 8.45 13.83
N SER A 281 4.60 9.59 14.35
CA SER A 281 5.49 10.72 14.67
C SER A 281 6.63 10.34 15.64
N LEU A 282 6.40 9.39 16.54
CA LEU A 282 7.42 8.89 17.48
C LEU A 282 8.41 7.94 16.81
N ALA A 283 7.96 7.17 15.82
CA ALA A 283 8.78 6.19 15.10
C ALA A 283 9.57 6.82 13.94
N LEU A 284 9.02 7.84 13.28
CA LEU A 284 9.58 8.45 12.07
C LEU A 284 11.04 8.90 12.18
N PRO A 285 11.51 9.54 13.28
CA PRO A 285 12.92 9.92 13.41
C PRO A 285 13.88 8.74 13.28
N HIS A 286 13.47 7.56 13.77
CA HIS A 286 14.25 6.34 13.67
C HIS A 286 14.14 5.69 12.28
N LEU A 287 12.94 5.65 11.71
CA LEU A 287 12.71 5.05 10.39
C LEU A 287 13.36 5.82 9.22
N THR A 288 13.52 7.13 9.40
CA THR A 288 14.13 8.02 8.39
C THR A 288 15.60 8.34 8.64
N ALA A 289 16.17 7.89 9.76
CA ALA A 289 17.58 8.09 10.10
C ALA A 289 18.50 7.55 8.99
N SER A 290 19.51 8.33 8.62
CA SER A 290 20.62 7.84 7.81
C SER A 290 21.39 6.80 8.62
N VAL A 291 21.49 5.58 8.10
CA VAL A 291 22.44 4.62 8.67
C VAL A 291 23.81 5.07 8.19
N GLN A 292 24.62 5.59 9.11
CA GLN A 292 26.04 5.71 8.88
C GLN A 292 26.57 4.29 8.77
N MET A 293 26.89 3.84 7.55
CA MET A 293 27.66 2.61 7.38
C MET A 293 29.07 2.90 7.89
N SER A 294 29.34 2.50 9.14
CA SER A 294 30.67 2.46 9.73
C SER A 294 31.48 1.30 9.19
#